data_AF-G8PLD6-F1
#
_entry.id   AF-G8PLD6-F1
#
_cell.length_a   1.000
_cell.length_b   1.000
_cell.length_c   1.000
_cell.angle_alpha   90.00
_cell.angle_beta   90.00
_cell.angle_gamma   90.00
#
_symmetry.space_group_name_H-M   'P 1'
#
loop_
_entity.id
_entity.type
_entity.pdbx_description
1 polymer ?
#
loop_
_entity_poly.entity_id
_entity_poly.type
_entity_poly.pdbx_seq_one_letter_code
_entity_poly.pdbx_strand_id
1 'polypeptide(L)'
;MFVLLASIAVVYLALSVQFNSFRTPLIVVVGSVPLALSAALVFTFLGFTSVNIYSQIGVITLVGLVAKNAILIVEFANVLVEQGKDLTTAIIESAKTRLRPVIMTTAATVLGHFPLVLVTGPGAEARNSIGIILVAGMVIGTMFTLITLPYIYLLFAPKHSASVDAERNEQVAV
;
A
#
# COMPACT_ATOMS: atom_id res chain seq x y z
N MET A 1 0.92 7.98 20.68
CA MET A 1 2.05 8.17 19.74
C MET A 1 3.05 7.02 19.78
N PHE A 2 3.55 6.61 20.95
CA PHE A 2 4.47 5.46 21.09
C PHE A 2 3.93 4.17 20.44
N VAL A 3 2.64 3.89 20.64
CA VAL A 3 1.96 2.71 20.05
C VAL A 3 2.03 2.71 18.52
N LEU A 4 1.79 3.86 17.87
CA LEU A 4 1.84 3.97 16.41
C LEU A 4 3.24 3.66 15.87
N LEU A 5 4.28 4.22 16.50
CA LEU A 5 5.68 3.97 16.12
C LEU A 5 6.06 2.50 16.31
N ALA A 6 5.69 1.92 17.45
CA ALA A 6 5.92 0.50 17.73
C ALA A 6 5.20 -0.39 16.71
N SER A 7 3.95 -0.08 16.36
CA SER A 7 3.19 -0.83 15.35
C SER A 7 3.80 -0.75 13.96
N ILE A 8 4.26 0.43 13.52
CA ILE A 8 4.94 0.56 12.22
C ILE A 8 6.22 -0.28 12.19
N ALA A 9 7.02 -0.26 13.27
CA ALA A 9 8.22 -1.08 13.38
C ALA A 9 7.92 -2.58 13.32
N VAL A 10 6.88 -3.03 14.05
CA VAL A 10 6.46 -4.44 14.04
C VAL A 10 5.93 -4.85 12.68
N VAL A 11 5.11 -4.02 12.02
CA VAL A 11 4.62 -4.28 10.66
C VAL A 11 5.79 -4.39 9.69
N TYR A 12 6.77 -3.49 9.75
CA TYR A 12 7.96 -3.57 8.91
C TYR A 12 8.74 -4.89 9.12
N LEU A 13 9.00 -5.27 10.37
CA LEU A 13 9.70 -6.50 10.69
C LEU A 13 8.93 -7.74 10.23
N ALA A 14 7.61 -7.78 10.46
CA ALA A 14 6.76 -8.89 10.03
C ALA A 14 6.78 -9.05 8.51
N LEU A 15 6.67 -7.95 7.76
CA LEU A 15 6.78 -7.98 6.29
C LEU A 15 8.19 -8.40 5.85
N SER A 16 9.25 -7.92 6.51
CA SER A 16 10.62 -8.32 6.20
C SER A 16 10.87 -9.81 6.38
N VAL A 17 10.30 -10.42 7.43
CA VAL A 17 10.34 -11.87 7.66
C VAL A 17 9.49 -12.60 6.62
N GLN A 18 8.27 -12.12 6.35
CA GLN A 18 7.33 -12.72 5.40
C GLN A 18 7.89 -12.82 3.97
N PHE A 19 8.59 -11.78 3.51
CA PHE A 19 9.10 -11.70 2.13
C PHE A 19 10.57 -12.10 2.00
N ASN A 20 11.21 -12.55 3.09
CA ASN A 20 12.63 -12.94 3.13
C ASN A 20 13.57 -11.90 2.47
N SER A 21 13.18 -10.63 2.50
CA SER A 21 13.82 -9.53 1.77
C SER A 21 13.59 -8.24 2.55
N PHE A 22 14.67 -7.49 2.79
CA PHE A 22 14.61 -6.22 3.52
C PHE A 22 14.27 -5.02 2.61
N ARG A 23 14.41 -5.18 1.28
CA ARG A 23 14.26 -4.08 0.30
C ARG A 23 12.83 -3.92 -0.18
N THR A 24 12.19 -5.01 -0.58
CA THR A 24 10.79 -5.02 -1.06
C THR A 24 9.82 -4.38 -0.05
N PRO A 25 9.87 -4.72 1.25
CA PRO A 25 9.01 -4.10 2.26
C PRO A 25 9.38 -2.63 2.51
N LEU A 26 10.65 -2.26 2.38
CA LEU A 26 11.09 -0.88 2.59
C LEU A 26 10.57 0.04 1.49
N ILE A 27 10.59 -0.40 0.24
CA ILE A 27 9.99 0.32 -0.90
C ILE A 27 8.50 0.54 -0.67
N VAL A 28 7.78 -0.47 -0.17
CA VAL A 28 6.36 -0.36 0.10
C VAL A 28 6.07 0.54 1.30
N VAL A 29 6.78 0.34 2.42
CA VAL A 29 6.58 1.13 3.64
C VAL A 29 6.93 2.60 3.40
N VAL A 30 7.96 2.91 2.62
CA VAL A 30 8.30 4.29 2.28
C VAL A 30 7.36 4.87 1.22
N GLY A 31 6.94 4.06 0.24
CA GLY A 31 6.16 4.53 -0.91
C GLY A 31 4.65 4.67 -0.68
N SER A 32 4.04 3.82 0.14
CA SER A 32 2.57 3.76 0.28
C SER A 32 2.06 4.21 1.64
N VAL A 33 2.82 3.97 2.72
CA VAL A 33 2.36 4.21 4.09
C VAL A 33 2.21 5.71 4.41
N PRO A 34 3.16 6.60 4.06
CA PRO A 34 3.01 8.04 4.28
C PRO A 34 1.80 8.61 3.50
N LEU A 35 1.54 8.08 2.30
CA LEU A 35 0.39 8.49 1.49
C LEU A 35 -0.93 8.01 2.12
N ALA A 36 -1.02 6.77 2.54
CA ALA A 36 -2.20 6.25 3.24
C ALA A 36 -2.47 7.00 4.56
N LEU A 37 -1.40 7.33 5.30
CA LEU A 37 -1.48 8.15 6.52
C LEU A 37 -1.98 9.56 6.21
N SER A 38 -1.46 10.20 5.17
CA SER A 38 -1.89 11.54 4.77
C SER A 38 -3.39 11.55 4.41
N ALA A 39 -3.86 10.53 3.72
CA ALA A 39 -5.28 10.37 3.38
C ALA A 39 -6.17 10.25 4.64
N ALA A 40 -5.77 9.45 5.62
CA ALA A 40 -6.52 9.29 6.86
C ALA A 40 -6.48 10.53 7.76
N LEU A 41 -5.34 11.20 7.82
CA LEU A 41 -5.13 12.38 8.65
C LEU A 41 -5.90 13.59 8.14
N VAL A 42 -6.08 13.74 6.82
CA VAL A 42 -6.89 14.82 6.23
C VAL A 42 -8.34 14.76 6.73
N PHE A 43 -8.97 13.58 6.79
CA PHE A 43 -10.35 13.44 7.30
C PHE A 43 -10.46 13.66 8.80
N THR A 44 -9.41 13.30 9.54
CA THR A 44 -9.34 13.61 10.98
C THR A 44 -9.21 15.12 11.19
N PHE A 45 -8.42 15.80 10.36
CA PHE A 45 -8.20 17.25 10.43
C PHE A 45 -9.43 18.07 9.99
N LEU A 46 -10.23 17.55 9.06
CA LEU A 46 -11.51 18.14 8.63
C LEU A 46 -12.62 18.08 9.70
N GLY A 47 -12.34 17.52 10.88
CA GLY A 47 -13.28 17.48 12.01
C GLY A 47 -14.28 16.33 11.97
N PHE A 48 -14.13 15.35 11.08
CA PHE A 48 -15.00 14.18 11.01
C PHE A 48 -14.76 13.17 12.15
N THR A 49 -13.59 13.20 12.80
CA THR A 49 -13.27 12.34 13.94
C THR A 49 -12.17 12.94 14.82
N SER A 50 -12.06 12.46 16.06
CA SER A 50 -11.01 12.86 17.01
C SER A 50 -9.80 11.91 16.95
N VAL A 51 -8.60 12.42 17.28
CA VAL A 51 -7.42 11.58 17.49
C VAL A 51 -7.53 10.87 18.83
N ASN A 52 -8.06 9.65 18.83
CA ASN A 52 -8.25 8.79 19.98
C ASN A 52 -7.62 7.41 19.73
N ILE A 53 -7.73 6.48 20.68
CA ILE A 53 -7.13 5.15 20.54
C ILE A 53 -7.75 4.33 19.41
N TYR A 54 -9.05 4.49 19.13
CA TYR A 54 -9.74 3.78 18.06
C TYR A 54 -9.31 4.28 16.69
N SER A 55 -9.12 5.59 16.53
CA SER A 55 -8.59 6.15 15.29
C SER A 55 -7.14 5.73 15.05
N GLN A 56 -6.31 5.61 16.11
CA GLN A 56 -4.96 5.03 15.99
C GLN A 56 -4.99 3.57 15.53
N ILE A 57 -5.87 2.73 16.08
CA ILE A 57 -6.04 1.34 15.64
C ILE A 57 -6.51 1.28 14.17
N GLY A 58 -7.43 2.18 13.79
CA GLY A 58 -7.90 2.32 12.41
C GLY A 58 -6.75 2.65 11.45
N VAL A 59 -5.88 3.58 11.82
CA VAL A 59 -4.68 3.93 11.04
C VAL A 59 -3.75 2.72 10.90
N ILE A 60 -3.46 2.00 11.99
CA ILE A 60 -2.59 0.82 11.95
C ILE A 60 -3.17 -0.24 11.00
N THR A 61 -4.48 -0.47 11.06
CA THR A 61 -5.19 -1.42 10.21
C THR A 61 -5.15 -0.98 8.74
N LEU A 62 -5.36 0.31 8.48
CA LEU A 62 -5.27 0.92 7.16
C LEU A 62 -3.89 0.72 6.54
N VAL A 63 -2.82 0.95 7.31
CA VAL A 63 -1.45 0.74 6.87
C VAL A 63 -1.24 -0.69 6.40
N GLY A 64 -1.71 -1.69 7.16
CA GLY A 64 -1.63 -3.11 6.76
C GLY A 64 -2.42 -3.42 5.49
N LEU A 65 -3.65 -2.90 5.37
CA LEU A 65 -4.51 -3.09 4.20
C LEU A 65 -3.91 -2.51 2.92
N VAL A 66 -3.37 -1.29 2.99
CA VAL A 66 -2.73 -0.63 1.84
C VAL A 66 -1.40 -1.30 1.51
N ALA A 67 -0.59 -1.64 2.52
CA ALA A 67 0.69 -2.31 2.32
C ALA A 67 0.51 -3.66 1.62
N LYS A 68 -0.50 -4.47 1.99
CA LYS A 68 -0.75 -5.77 1.32
C LYS A 68 -0.96 -5.61 -0.19
N ASN A 69 -1.71 -4.58 -0.57
CA ASN A 69 -2.05 -4.32 -1.97
C ASN A 69 -0.83 -3.82 -2.73
N ALA A 70 -0.02 -2.96 -2.10
CA ALA A 70 1.22 -2.47 -2.68
C ALA A 70 2.26 -3.58 -2.84
N ILE A 71 2.44 -4.44 -1.84
CA ILE A 71 3.40 -5.56 -1.90
C ILE A 71 3.04 -6.51 -3.03
N LEU A 72 1.78 -6.87 -3.19
CA LEU A 72 1.36 -7.77 -4.28
C LEU A 72 1.69 -7.23 -5.68
N ILE A 73 1.69 -5.90 -5.85
CA ILE A 73 2.06 -5.26 -7.12
C ILE A 73 3.58 -5.31 -7.30
N VAL A 74 4.35 -4.95 -6.27
CA VAL A 74 5.82 -4.96 -6.35
C VAL A 74 6.35 -6.37 -6.55
N GLU A 75 5.79 -7.35 -5.85
CA GLU A 75 6.21 -8.75 -5.93
C GLU A 75 5.97 -9.33 -7.32
N PHE A 76 4.77 -9.12 -7.87
CA PHE A 76 4.46 -9.61 -9.21
C PHE A 76 5.27 -8.87 -10.29
N ALA A 77 5.65 -7.60 -10.04
CA ALA A 77 6.60 -6.89 -10.90
C ALA A 77 8.00 -7.50 -10.81
N ASN A 78 8.51 -7.83 -9.62
CA ASN A 78 9.80 -8.51 -9.45
C ASN A 78 9.82 -9.85 -10.19
N VAL A 79 8.76 -10.66 -10.06
CA VAL A 79 8.64 -11.94 -10.78
C VAL A 79 8.70 -11.74 -12.30
N LEU A 80 8.06 -10.69 -12.84
CA LEU A 80 8.12 -10.38 -14.27
C LEU A 80 9.51 -9.90 -14.71
N VAL A 81 10.23 -9.18 -13.84
CA VAL A 81 11.63 -8.77 -14.08
C VAL A 81 12.55 -9.99 -14.09
N GLU A 82 12.38 -10.93 -13.16
CA GLU A 82 13.12 -12.19 -13.13
C GLU A 82 12.86 -13.06 -14.37
N GLN A 83 11.68 -12.92 -14.99
CA GLN A 83 11.35 -13.53 -16.29
C GLN A 83 11.94 -12.79 -17.49
N GLY A 84 12.76 -11.75 -17.26
CA GLY A 84 13.45 -10.99 -18.30
C GLY A 84 12.66 -9.83 -18.89
N LYS A 85 11.52 -9.41 -18.31
CA LYS A 85 10.83 -8.20 -18.77
C LYS A 85 11.55 -6.93 -18.29
N ASP A 86 11.48 -5.90 -19.12
CA ASP A 86 11.88 -4.56 -18.71
C ASP A 86 11.11 -4.10 -17.47
N LEU A 87 11.80 -3.36 -16.60
CA LEU A 87 11.32 -2.91 -15.31
C LEU A 87 10.02 -2.10 -15.42
N THR A 88 9.92 -1.23 -16.44
CA THR A 88 8.76 -0.38 -16.70
C THR A 88 7.58 -1.20 -17.18
N THR A 89 7.86 -2.17 -18.07
CA THR A 89 6.83 -3.08 -18.58
C THR A 89 6.29 -3.97 -17.47
N ALA A 90 7.17 -4.51 -16.64
CA ALA A 90 6.83 -5.38 -15.51
C ALA A 90 5.92 -4.71 -14.48
N ILE A 91 6.23 -3.48 -14.06
CA ILE A 91 5.42 -2.77 -13.06
C ILE A 91 4.04 -2.37 -13.60
N ILE A 92 3.96 -1.94 -14.87
CA ILE A 92 2.69 -1.59 -15.52
C ILE A 92 1.81 -2.83 -15.66
N GLU A 93 2.38 -3.95 -16.11
CA GLU A 93 1.64 -5.20 -16.28
C GLU A 93 1.16 -5.79 -14.95
N SER A 94 2.02 -5.71 -13.93
CA SER A 94 1.65 -6.08 -12.56
C SER A 94 0.49 -5.22 -12.04
N ALA A 95 0.59 -3.90 -12.16
CA ALA A 95 -0.46 -2.98 -11.73
C ALA A 95 -1.79 -3.27 -12.45
N LYS A 96 -1.77 -3.52 -13.76
CA LYS A 96 -2.97 -3.87 -14.55
C LYS A 96 -3.60 -5.18 -14.08
N THR A 97 -2.80 -6.22 -13.87
CA THR A 97 -3.28 -7.54 -13.46
C THR A 97 -3.87 -7.52 -12.04
N ARG A 98 -3.30 -6.70 -11.16
CA ARG A 98 -3.73 -6.56 -9.76
C ARG A 98 -4.82 -5.51 -9.56
N LEU A 99 -5.09 -4.64 -10.54
CA LEU A 99 -6.10 -3.57 -10.44
C LEU A 99 -7.48 -4.11 -10.02
N ARG A 100 -7.95 -5.20 -10.68
CA ARG A 100 -9.24 -5.82 -10.37
C ARG A 100 -9.29 -6.34 -8.91
N PRO A 101 -8.34 -7.19 -8.45
CA PRO A 101 -8.27 -7.58 -7.04
C PRO A 101 -8.17 -6.42 -6.04
N VAL A 102 -7.38 -5.38 -6.34
CA VAL A 102 -7.19 -4.23 -5.45
C VAL A 102 -8.49 -3.44 -5.29
N ILE A 103 -9.23 -3.22 -6.39
CA ILE A 103 -10.54 -2.57 -6.34
C ILE A 103 -11.55 -3.45 -5.58
N MET A 104 -11.54 -4.77 -5.81
CA MET A 104 -12.44 -5.70 -5.10
C MET A 104 -12.24 -5.65 -3.58
N THR A 105 -10.99 -5.69 -3.11
CA THR A 105 -10.69 -5.64 -1.67
C THR A 105 -10.99 -4.27 -1.07
N THR A 106 -10.73 -3.20 -1.81
CA THR A 106 -11.06 -1.83 -1.40
C THR A 106 -12.57 -1.66 -1.27
N ALA A 107 -13.34 -2.10 -2.27
CA ALA A 107 -14.80 -2.05 -2.25
C ALA A 107 -15.38 -2.87 -1.09
N ALA A 108 -14.90 -4.10 -0.88
CA ALA A 108 -15.34 -4.95 0.22
C ALA A 108 -15.05 -4.30 1.59
N THR A 109 -13.87 -3.71 1.76
CA THR A 109 -13.50 -3.03 3.01
C THR A 109 -14.35 -1.79 3.24
N VAL A 110 -14.50 -0.95 2.20
CA VAL A 110 -15.30 0.28 2.27
C VAL A 110 -16.75 -0.04 2.60
N LEU A 111 -17.39 -0.92 1.83
CA LEU A 111 -18.80 -1.29 2.05
C LEU A 111 -19.01 -2.01 3.38
N GLY A 112 -18.05 -2.83 3.82
CA GLY A 112 -18.12 -3.52 5.10
C GLY A 112 -18.00 -2.59 6.32
N HIS A 113 -17.20 -1.53 6.21
CA HIS A 113 -16.98 -0.57 7.30
C HIS A 113 -17.87 0.68 7.19
N PHE A 114 -18.53 0.90 6.05
CA PHE A 114 -19.44 2.03 5.84
C PHE A 114 -20.55 2.13 6.91
N PRO A 115 -21.20 1.03 7.35
CA PRO A 115 -22.22 1.12 8.41
C PRO A 115 -21.67 1.62 9.74
N LEU A 116 -20.37 1.41 10.02
CA LEU A 116 -19.74 1.86 11.27
C LEU A 116 -19.63 3.39 11.36
N VAL A 117 -19.73 4.10 10.23
CA VAL A 117 -19.69 5.57 10.15
C VAL A 117 -21.05 6.20 10.47
N LEU A 118 -22.13 5.44 10.34
CA LEU A 118 -23.51 5.94 10.48
C LEU A 118 -24.11 5.65 11.86
N VAL A 119 -23.32 5.09 12.79
CA VAL A 119 -23.84 4.69 14.10
C VAL A 119 -24.08 5.93 14.97
N THR A 120 -25.24 5.94 15.62
CA THR A 120 -25.59 6.90 16.67
C THR A 120 -25.92 6.16 17.96
N GLY A 121 -25.67 6.79 19.12
CA GLY A 121 -25.93 6.20 20.44
C GLY A 121 -24.66 5.83 21.23
N PRO A 122 -24.79 5.01 22.29
CA PRO A 122 -23.67 4.66 23.17
C PRO A 122 -22.53 3.96 22.41
N GLY A 123 -21.31 4.49 22.56
CA GLY A 123 -20.13 3.97 21.86
C GLY A 123 -20.04 4.31 20.37
N ALA A 124 -20.90 5.20 19.86
CA ALA A 124 -20.84 5.68 18.48
C ALA A 124 -19.50 6.35 18.16
N GLU A 125 -18.96 7.15 19.08
CA GLU A 125 -17.64 7.79 18.94
C GLU A 125 -16.53 6.80 18.56
N ALA A 126 -16.48 5.64 19.23
CA ALA A 126 -15.47 4.62 18.97
C ALA A 126 -15.63 3.98 17.57
N ARG A 127 -16.88 3.66 17.19
CA ARG A 127 -17.22 3.00 15.92
C ARG A 127 -17.03 3.94 14.73
N ASN A 128 -17.50 5.18 14.85
CA ASN A 128 -17.34 6.20 13.83
C ASN A 128 -15.85 6.55 13.63
N SER A 129 -15.06 6.62 14.71
CA SER A 129 -13.63 6.93 14.64
C SER A 129 -12.84 5.91 13.81
N ILE A 130 -13.04 4.62 14.06
CA ILE A 130 -12.35 3.57 13.29
C ILE A 130 -12.93 3.45 11.86
N GLY A 131 -14.26 3.56 11.73
CA GLY A 131 -14.97 3.43 10.46
C GLY A 131 -14.57 4.50 9.44
N ILE A 132 -14.51 5.77 9.85
CA ILE A 132 -14.17 6.89 8.96
C ILE A 132 -12.74 6.72 8.43
N ILE A 133 -11.80 6.36 9.30
CA ILE A 133 -10.40 6.17 8.88
C ILE A 133 -10.26 5.03 7.87
N LEU A 134 -10.95 3.91 8.08
CA LEU A 134 -10.89 2.79 7.15
C LEU A 134 -11.58 3.11 5.82
N VAL A 135 -12.77 3.71 5.85
CA VAL A 135 -13.54 4.04 4.64
C VAL A 135 -12.82 5.09 3.81
N ALA A 136 -12.53 6.26 4.41
CA ALA A 136 -11.91 7.36 3.70
C ALA A 136 -10.45 7.05 3.32
N GLY A 137 -9.73 6.44 4.25
CA GLY A 137 -8.34 6.03 4.05
C GLY A 137 -8.19 4.97 2.95
N MET A 138 -9.09 3.99 2.85
CA MET A 138 -9.01 2.99 1.78
C MET A 138 -9.37 3.56 0.40
N VAL A 139 -10.40 4.41 0.30
CA VAL A 139 -10.78 5.02 -0.99
C VAL A 139 -9.63 5.86 -1.53
N ILE A 140 -9.11 6.79 -0.72
CA ILE A 140 -8.06 7.69 -1.16
C ILE A 140 -6.72 6.97 -1.22
N GLY A 141 -6.37 6.20 -0.19
CA GLY A 141 -5.10 5.49 -0.08
C GLY A 141 -4.88 4.49 -1.22
N THR A 142 -5.92 3.76 -1.65
CA THR A 142 -5.81 2.86 -2.80
C THR A 142 -5.59 3.62 -4.10
N MET A 143 -6.33 4.71 -4.35
CA MET A 143 -6.14 5.54 -5.56
C MET A 143 -4.73 6.11 -5.64
N PHE A 144 -4.26 6.70 -4.53
CA PHE A 144 -2.91 7.24 -4.44
C PHE A 144 -1.83 6.17 -4.57
N THR A 145 -2.01 5.01 -3.95
CA THR A 145 -1.04 3.91 -4.01
C THR A 145 -0.92 3.37 -5.43
N LEU A 146 -2.03 3.13 -6.14
CA LEU A 146 -1.99 2.62 -7.51
C LEU A 146 -1.26 3.55 -8.48
N ILE A 147 -1.36 4.87 -8.25
CA ILE A 147 -0.68 5.87 -9.09
C ILE A 147 0.78 6.04 -8.66
N THR A 148 1.06 6.14 -7.36
CA THR A 148 2.39 6.53 -6.83
C THR A 148 3.35 5.35 -6.78
N LEU A 149 2.86 4.15 -6.48
CA LEU A 149 3.68 2.96 -6.29
C LEU A 149 4.51 2.59 -7.54
N PRO A 150 3.98 2.66 -8.79
CA PRO A 150 4.80 2.44 -9.97
C PRO A 150 5.99 3.40 -10.07
N TYR A 151 5.81 4.69 -9.78
CA TYR A 151 6.90 5.67 -9.82
C TYR A 151 7.96 5.41 -8.75
N ILE A 152 7.53 5.11 -7.52
CA ILE A 152 8.43 4.76 -6.42
C ILE A 152 9.22 3.49 -6.75
N TYR A 153 8.55 2.47 -7.29
CA TYR A 153 9.21 1.23 -7.68
C TYR A 153 10.29 1.48 -8.73
N LEU A 154 10.03 2.29 -9.76
CA LEU A 154 11.02 2.63 -10.77
C LEU A 154 12.25 3.38 -10.23
N LEU A 155 12.07 4.19 -9.17
CA LEU A 155 13.17 4.92 -8.54
C LEU A 155 14.07 4.03 -7.68
N PHE A 156 13.49 3.02 -7.01
CA PHE A 156 14.20 2.20 -6.01
C PHE A 156 14.51 0.78 -6.46
N ALA A 157 13.95 0.30 -7.57
CA ALA A 157 14.26 -1.02 -8.07
C ALA A 157 15.74 -1.11 -8.48
N PRO A 158 16.42 -2.24 -8.17
CA PRO A 158 17.81 -2.44 -8.58
C PRO A 158 17.94 -2.36 -10.10
N LYS A 159 18.93 -1.61 -10.60
CA LYS A 159 19.37 -1.61 -12.01
C LYS A 159 19.98 -2.97 -12.37
N HIS A 160 19.21 -4.06 -12.35
CA HIS A 160 19.68 -5.36 -12.84
C HIS A 160 19.38 -5.54 -14.34
N SER A 161 18.66 -4.62 -14.99
CA SER A 161 18.35 -4.73 -16.43
C SER A 161 19.45 -4.20 -17.37
N ALA A 162 20.53 -3.60 -16.86
CA ALA A 162 21.60 -3.10 -17.72
C ALA A 162 22.42 -4.23 -18.38
N SER A 163 22.37 -5.47 -17.87
CA SER A 163 23.10 -6.61 -18.43
C SER A 163 22.30 -7.40 -19.49
N VAL A 164 20.97 -7.46 -19.40
CA VAL A 164 20.14 -8.21 -20.35
C VAL A 164 19.98 -7.46 -21.68
N ASP A 165 19.90 -6.13 -21.65
CA ASP A 165 19.89 -5.31 -22.88
C ASP A 165 21.27 -5.28 -23.58
N ALA A 166 22.37 -5.50 -22.85
CA ALA A 166 23.70 -5.63 -23.42
C ALA A 166 23.87 -6.95 -24.20
N GLU A 167 23.43 -8.07 -23.62
CA GLU A 167 23.50 -9.39 -24.28
C GLU A 167 22.56 -9.50 -25.50
N ARG A 168 21.37 -8.86 -25.47
CA ARG A 168 20.44 -8.84 -26.60
C ARG A 168 20.95 -7.99 -27.77
N ASN A 169 21.67 -6.90 -27.50
CA ASN A 169 22.27 -6.07 -28.55
C ASN A 169 23.51 -6.72 -29.18
N GLU A 170 24.23 -7.57 -28.46
CA GLU A 170 25.35 -8.35 -29.00
C GLU A 170 24.88 -9.50 -29.91
N GLN A 171 23.77 -10.18 -29.58
CA GLN A 171 23.26 -11.30 -30.40
C GLN A 171 22.54 -10.87 -31.69
N VAL A 172 22.11 -9.62 -31.80
CA VAL A 172 21.53 -9.06 -33.04
C VAL A 172 22.63 -8.46 -33.95
N ALA A 173 23.85 -8.30 -33.44
CA ALA A 173 25.01 -7.75 -34.16
C ALA A 173 25.96 -8.83 -34.71
N VAL A 174 25.62 -10.13 -34.58
CA VAL A 174 26.35 -11.29 -35.13
C VAL A 174 25.45 -12.02 -36.13
#